data_AF-A0A944ZDK4-F1
#
_entry.id   AF-A0A944ZDK4-F1
#
_cell.length_a   1.000
_cell.length_b   1.000
_cell.length_c   1.000
_cell.angle_alpha   90.00
_cell.angle_beta   90.00
_cell.angle_gamma   90.00
#
_symmetry.space_group_name_H-M   'P 1'
#
loop_
_entity.id
_entity.type
_entity.pdbx_description
1 polymer ?
#
loop_
_entity_poly.entity_id
_entity_poly.type
_entity_poly.pdbx_seq_one_letter_code
_entity_poly.pdbx_strand_id
1 'polypeptide(L)'
;MSNWSQHHDLVYAFVCVSFLADGEVDESEKEAMRGNVKVMLPDVSDDAYSAIEAEVIDKFIDLGNEAARTNQYAGSMEALKGMFTSDEDRFKVVKNLAYIARADDFIHENEMAMVEQAVSILEMTDKVKLVKTESTLFVDYTG
;
A
#
# COMPACT_ATOMS: atom_id res chain seq x y z
N MET A 1 -22.79 -1.92 -0.17
CA MET A 1 -21.40 -1.49 -0.41
C MET A 1 -21.29 -0.87 -1.80
N SER A 2 -21.61 0.43 -1.97
CA SER A 2 -21.64 1.09 -3.30
C SER A 2 -20.72 2.31 -3.45
N ASN A 3 -19.87 2.61 -2.45
CA ASN A 3 -18.99 3.80 -2.47
C ASN A 3 -17.49 3.48 -2.57
N TRP A 4 -17.11 2.23 -2.88
CA TRP A 4 -15.71 1.86 -3.04
C TRP A 4 -15.07 2.64 -4.19
N SER A 5 -14.00 3.36 -3.91
CA SER A 5 -13.31 4.26 -4.83
C SER A 5 -11.81 3.96 -4.85
N GLN A 6 -11.09 4.58 -5.78
CA GLN A 6 -9.63 4.41 -5.84
C GLN A 6 -8.91 4.93 -4.58
N HIS A 7 -9.53 5.82 -3.78
CA HIS A 7 -8.99 6.18 -2.46
C HIS A 7 -9.06 5.00 -1.48
N HIS A 8 -10.14 4.21 -1.55
CA HIS A 8 -10.26 2.97 -0.78
C HIS A 8 -9.24 1.95 -1.27
N ASP A 9 -9.02 1.84 -2.58
CA ASP A 9 -7.99 0.95 -3.13
C ASP A 9 -6.58 1.33 -2.64
N LEU A 10 -6.28 2.64 -2.54
CA LEU A 10 -5.00 3.12 -2.02
C LEU A 10 -4.82 2.77 -0.53
N VAL A 11 -5.84 3.04 0.28
CA VAL A 11 -5.78 2.75 1.73
C VAL A 11 -5.78 1.24 1.97
N TYR A 12 -6.53 0.46 1.18
CA TYR A 12 -6.54 -1.01 1.25
C TYR A 12 -5.16 -1.60 0.95
N ALA A 13 -4.46 -1.04 -0.04
CA ALA A 13 -3.09 -1.43 -0.35
C ALA A 13 -2.14 -1.23 0.83
N PHE A 14 -2.29 -0.09 1.50
CA PHE A 14 -1.48 0.27 2.66
C PHE A 14 -1.78 -0.64 3.86
N VAL A 15 -3.06 -0.92 4.14
CA VAL A 15 -3.49 -1.89 5.17
C VAL A 15 -2.97 -3.29 4.89
N CYS A 16 -2.91 -3.71 3.63
CA CYS A 16 -2.38 -5.03 3.29
C CYS A 16 -0.90 -5.14 3.61
N VAL A 17 -0.10 -4.12 3.27
CA VAL A 17 1.35 -4.16 3.53
C VAL A 17 1.65 -4.16 5.03
N SER A 18 0.90 -3.42 5.85
CA SER A 18 1.06 -3.50 7.31
C SER A 18 0.46 -4.78 7.90
N PHE A 19 -0.84 -4.99 7.75
CA PHE A 19 -1.54 -6.05 8.49
C PHE A 19 -1.34 -7.48 7.97
N LEU A 20 -1.16 -7.71 6.66
CA LEU A 20 -0.96 -9.07 6.15
C LEU A 20 0.45 -9.61 6.45
N ALA A 21 1.35 -8.76 6.95
CA ALA A 21 2.70 -9.15 7.28
C ALA A 21 2.76 -10.01 8.54
N ASP A 22 2.15 -9.52 9.63
CA ASP A 22 2.27 -10.07 10.97
C ASP A 22 0.92 -10.26 11.69
N GLY A 23 -0.17 -9.73 11.13
CA GLY A 23 -1.52 -9.80 11.70
C GLY A 23 -1.86 -8.70 12.71
N GLU A 24 -0.99 -7.69 12.87
CA GLU A 24 -1.21 -6.51 13.71
C GLU A 24 -0.96 -5.23 12.88
N VAL A 25 -1.38 -4.07 13.38
CA VAL A 25 -0.90 -2.77 12.85
C VAL A 25 -0.48 -1.94 14.04
N ASP A 26 0.79 -1.57 14.09
CA ASP A 26 1.34 -0.74 15.14
C ASP A 26 0.99 0.76 14.93
N GLU A 27 1.37 1.62 15.89
CA GLU A 27 1.09 3.05 15.77
C GLU A 27 2.00 3.74 14.72
N SER A 28 3.23 3.28 14.57
CA SER A 28 4.22 3.77 13.59
C SER A 28 3.72 3.57 12.15
N GLU A 29 3.17 2.40 11.87
CA GLU A 29 2.58 2.00 10.61
C GLU A 29 1.33 2.81 10.31
N LYS A 30 0.44 3.02 11.29
CA LYS A 30 -0.73 3.91 11.11
C LYS A 30 -0.31 5.34 10.78
N GLU A 31 0.69 5.87 11.48
CA GLU A 31 1.24 7.18 11.17
C GLU A 31 1.86 7.23 9.77
N ALA A 32 2.60 6.19 9.37
CA ALA A 32 3.18 6.05 8.05
C ALA A 32 2.11 6.00 6.95
N MET A 33 1.06 5.20 7.15
CA MET A 33 -0.08 5.09 6.24
C MET A 33 -0.79 6.44 6.08
N ARG A 34 -1.16 7.09 7.19
CA ARG A 34 -1.83 8.39 7.18
C ARG A 34 -0.97 9.47 6.52
N GLY A 35 0.33 9.48 6.81
CA GLY A 35 1.29 10.38 6.16
C GLY A 35 1.34 10.19 4.64
N ASN A 36 1.41 8.94 4.20
CA ASN A 36 1.45 8.60 2.77
C ASN A 36 0.14 8.93 2.04
N VAL A 37 -1.01 8.74 2.68
CA VAL A 37 -2.30 9.15 2.11
C VAL A 37 -2.36 10.67 1.98
N LYS A 38 -1.89 11.46 2.95
CA LYS A 38 -1.82 12.92 2.81
C LYS A 38 -0.92 13.37 1.66
N VAL A 39 0.15 12.63 1.36
CA VAL A 39 1.02 12.93 0.20
C VAL A 39 0.33 12.61 -1.12
N MET A 40 -0.38 11.50 -1.20
CA MET A 40 -1.05 11.05 -2.43
C MET A 40 -2.39 11.73 -2.68
N LEU A 41 -3.10 12.07 -1.62
CA LEU A 41 -4.46 12.61 -1.60
C LEU A 41 -4.52 13.84 -0.67
N PRO A 42 -3.84 14.94 -1.00
CA PRO A 42 -3.71 16.11 -0.11
C PRO A 42 -5.06 16.77 0.21
N ASP A 43 -6.04 16.62 -0.67
CA ASP A 43 -7.38 17.20 -0.52
C ASP A 43 -8.32 16.37 0.38
N VAL A 44 -7.89 15.18 0.81
CA VAL A 44 -8.69 14.33 1.72
C VAL A 44 -8.56 14.86 3.15
N SER A 45 -9.70 15.22 3.75
CA SER A 45 -9.77 15.62 5.15
C SER A 45 -9.51 14.42 6.07
N ASP A 46 -9.15 14.71 7.33
CA ASP A 46 -8.89 13.65 8.31
C ASP A 46 -10.15 12.82 8.60
N ASP A 47 -11.32 13.47 8.63
CA ASP A 47 -12.61 12.78 8.79
C ASP A 47 -12.90 11.85 7.60
N ALA A 48 -12.61 12.29 6.38
CA ALA A 48 -12.79 11.47 5.18
C ALA A 48 -11.80 10.30 5.14
N TYR A 49 -10.54 10.52 5.53
CA TYR A 49 -9.56 9.45 5.67
C TYR A 49 -10.03 8.41 6.71
N SER A 50 -10.46 8.86 7.88
CA SER A 50 -10.92 7.96 8.96
C SER A 50 -12.14 7.13 8.54
N ALA A 51 -13.04 7.71 7.76
CA ALA A 51 -14.17 6.98 7.19
C ALA A 51 -13.71 5.91 6.17
N ILE A 52 -12.81 6.27 5.26
CA ILE A 52 -12.24 5.33 4.27
C ILE A 52 -11.50 4.20 4.98
N GLU A 53 -10.68 4.53 5.98
CA GLU A 53 -9.91 3.56 6.77
C GLU A 53 -10.85 2.56 7.47
N ALA A 54 -11.92 3.04 8.10
CA ALA A 54 -12.93 2.17 8.72
C ALA A 54 -13.58 1.22 7.70
N GLU A 55 -14.01 1.73 6.54
CA GLU A 55 -14.61 0.91 5.47
C GLU A 55 -13.62 -0.13 4.89
N VAL A 56 -12.34 0.25 4.79
CA VAL A 56 -11.25 -0.64 4.34
C VAL A 56 -11.02 -1.75 5.36
N ILE A 57 -10.95 -1.43 6.66
CA ILE A 57 -10.78 -2.41 7.73
C ILE A 57 -11.96 -3.37 7.77
N ASP A 58 -13.20 -2.86 7.68
CA ASP A 58 -14.41 -3.69 7.64
C ASP A 58 -14.34 -4.67 6.47
N LYS A 59 -13.99 -4.21 5.27
CA LYS A 59 -13.82 -5.09 4.11
C LYS A 59 -12.71 -6.11 4.31
N PHE A 60 -11.60 -5.69 4.90
CA PHE A 60 -10.46 -6.56 5.17
C PHE A 60 -10.82 -7.71 6.13
N ILE A 61 -11.61 -7.41 7.17
CA ILE A 61 -12.18 -8.38 8.10
C ILE A 61 -13.17 -9.30 7.37
N ASP A 62 -14.10 -8.73 6.59
CA ASP A 62 -15.14 -9.46 5.86
C ASP A 62 -14.58 -10.49 4.87
N LEU A 63 -13.44 -10.21 4.23
CA LEU A 63 -12.78 -11.14 3.31
C LEU A 63 -12.32 -12.43 4.01
N GLY A 64 -12.05 -12.37 5.32
CA GLY A 64 -11.92 -13.53 6.22
C GLY A 64 -10.73 -14.46 6.01
N ASN A 65 -9.99 -14.37 4.90
CA ASN A 65 -8.82 -15.18 4.62
C ASN A 65 -7.79 -14.45 3.74
N GLU A 66 -6.53 -14.90 3.84
CA GLU A 66 -5.39 -14.31 3.15
C GLU A 66 -5.57 -14.29 1.62
N ALA A 67 -5.99 -15.41 1.01
CA ALA A 67 -6.15 -15.48 -0.44
C ALA A 67 -7.15 -14.45 -0.98
N ALA A 68 -8.27 -14.24 -0.29
CA ALA A 68 -9.26 -13.23 -0.65
C ALA A 68 -8.71 -11.80 -0.50
N ARG A 69 -7.89 -11.56 0.53
CA ARG A 69 -7.22 -10.27 0.78
C ARG A 69 -6.14 -9.98 -0.26
N THR A 70 -5.30 -10.95 -0.60
CA THR A 70 -4.30 -10.84 -1.67
C THR A 70 -4.95 -10.60 -3.04
N ASN A 71 -6.09 -11.24 -3.33
CA ASN A 71 -6.84 -10.98 -4.55
C ASN A 71 -7.42 -9.57 -4.60
N GLN A 72 -7.98 -9.08 -3.48
CA GLN A 72 -8.45 -7.71 -3.37
C GLN A 72 -7.28 -6.72 -3.51
N TYR A 73 -6.13 -7.01 -2.91
CA TYR A 73 -4.92 -6.20 -3.02
C TYR A 73 -4.47 -6.04 -4.48
N ALA A 74 -4.37 -7.15 -5.22
CA ALA A 74 -4.03 -7.13 -6.64
C ALA A 74 -5.06 -6.33 -7.45
N GLY A 75 -6.36 -6.52 -7.19
CA GLY A 75 -7.43 -5.74 -7.82
C GLY A 75 -7.35 -4.25 -7.51
N SER A 76 -7.01 -3.89 -6.28
CA SER A 76 -6.80 -2.50 -5.86
C SER A 76 -5.58 -1.89 -6.56
N MET A 77 -4.46 -2.60 -6.68
CA MET A 77 -3.29 -2.14 -7.45
C MET A 77 -3.63 -1.87 -8.93
N GLU A 78 -4.39 -2.76 -9.57
CA GLU A 78 -4.85 -2.56 -10.95
C GLU A 78 -5.76 -1.34 -11.08
N ALA A 79 -6.69 -1.14 -10.13
CA ALA A 79 -7.57 0.02 -10.11
C ALA A 79 -6.80 1.34 -9.95
N LEU A 80 -5.73 1.33 -9.15
CA LEU A 80 -4.87 2.49 -8.93
C LEU A 80 -4.10 2.91 -10.18
N LYS A 81 -3.86 2.03 -11.15
CA LYS A 81 -3.24 2.42 -12.44
C LYS A 81 -4.00 3.54 -13.13
N GLY A 82 -5.33 3.58 -12.96
CA GLY A 82 -6.17 4.66 -13.49
C GLY A 82 -5.98 6.02 -12.81
N MET A 83 -5.36 6.08 -11.64
CA MET A 83 -5.01 7.34 -10.95
C MET A 83 -3.69 7.93 -11.43
N PHE A 84 -2.81 7.12 -12.00
CA PHE A 84 -1.43 7.52 -12.28
C PHE A 84 -1.28 8.01 -13.71
N THR A 85 -0.76 9.22 -13.87
CA THR A 85 -0.55 9.84 -15.19
C THR A 85 0.87 9.65 -15.70
N SER A 86 1.79 9.23 -14.83
CA SER A 86 3.22 9.07 -15.12
C SER A 86 3.84 7.89 -14.36
N ASP A 87 5.02 7.46 -14.80
CA ASP A 87 5.85 6.51 -14.06
C ASP A 87 6.29 7.07 -12.70
N GLU A 88 6.40 8.40 -12.57
CA GLU A 88 6.73 9.05 -11.31
C GLU A 88 5.61 8.87 -10.26
N ASP A 89 4.34 8.95 -10.68
CA ASP A 89 3.19 8.71 -9.80
C ASP A 89 3.15 7.26 -9.32
N ARG A 90 3.43 6.31 -10.23
CA ARG A 90 3.55 4.88 -9.92
C ARG A 90 4.71 4.63 -8.95
N PHE A 91 5.85 5.25 -9.19
CA PHE A 91 7.02 5.18 -8.32
C PHE A 91 6.72 5.70 -6.91
N LYS A 92 5.98 6.82 -6.77
CA LYS A 92 5.56 7.34 -5.46
C LYS A 92 4.77 6.30 -4.67
N VAL A 93 3.87 5.55 -5.31
CA VAL A 93 3.11 4.49 -4.64
C VAL A 93 4.02 3.34 -4.20
N VAL A 94 4.91 2.85 -5.07
CA VAL A 94 5.88 1.81 -4.69
C VAL A 94 6.73 2.26 -3.50
N LYS A 95 7.21 3.51 -3.53
CA LYS A 95 8.00 4.10 -2.45
C LYS A 95 7.20 4.20 -1.15
N ASN A 96 5.93 4.56 -1.21
CA ASN A 96 5.06 4.64 -0.04
C ASN A 96 4.80 3.26 0.58
N LEU A 97 4.58 2.24 -0.25
CA LEU A 97 4.44 0.85 0.20
C LEU A 97 5.72 0.39 0.92
N ALA A 98 6.89 0.64 0.33
CA ALA A 98 8.17 0.35 0.96
C ALA A 98 8.44 1.17 2.24
N TYR A 99 7.88 2.38 2.35
CA TYR A 99 7.96 3.20 3.55
C TYR A 99 7.12 2.61 4.69
N ILE A 100 5.96 2.04 4.39
CA ILE A 100 5.10 1.36 5.37
C ILE A 100 5.76 0.07 5.83
N ALA A 101 6.24 -0.76 4.89
CA ALA A 101 6.92 -2.02 5.20
C ALA A 101 8.20 -1.88 6.08
N ARG A 102 8.77 -0.68 6.18
CA ARG A 102 9.95 -0.40 7.01
C ARG A 102 9.63 0.39 8.29
N ALA A 103 8.35 0.65 8.55
CA ALA A 103 7.94 1.37 9.76
C ALA A 103 8.32 0.56 11.01
N ASP A 104 8.33 -0.76 10.87
CA ASP A 104 8.79 -1.70 11.88
C ASP A 104 10.31 -1.91 11.87
N ASP A 105 10.83 -2.49 12.97
CA ASP A 105 12.25 -2.80 13.14
C ASP A 105 12.76 -3.83 12.10
N PHE A 106 11.89 -4.68 11.56
CA PHE A 106 12.23 -5.74 10.60
C PHE A 106 11.22 -5.81 9.47
N ILE A 107 11.73 -6.02 8.25
CA ILE A 107 10.88 -6.21 7.07
C ILE A 107 10.62 -7.70 6.86
N HIS A 108 9.37 -8.14 6.92
CA HIS A 108 8.96 -9.51 6.70
C HIS A 108 9.05 -9.93 5.22
N GLU A 109 9.06 -11.23 4.95
CA GLU A 109 9.05 -11.74 3.56
C GLU A 109 7.73 -11.41 2.84
N ASN A 110 6.61 -11.42 3.57
CA ASN A 110 5.29 -11.12 3.03
C ASN A 110 5.15 -9.66 2.59
N GLU A 111 5.64 -8.71 3.38
CA GLU A 111 5.69 -7.29 3.00
C GLU A 111 6.48 -7.08 1.72
N MET A 112 7.66 -7.70 1.64
CA MET A 112 8.52 -7.62 0.46
C MET A 112 7.80 -8.19 -0.76
N ALA A 113 7.15 -9.35 -0.62
CA ALA A 113 6.39 -9.96 -1.70
C ALA A 113 5.24 -9.05 -2.19
N MET A 114 4.58 -8.31 -1.29
CA MET A 114 3.56 -7.34 -1.68
C MET A 114 4.14 -6.14 -2.42
N VAL A 115 5.27 -5.58 -1.96
CA VAL A 115 5.94 -4.48 -2.66
C VAL A 115 6.41 -4.93 -4.05
N GLU A 116 6.98 -6.13 -4.18
CA GLU A 116 7.37 -6.72 -5.47
C GLU A 116 6.17 -6.93 -6.39
N GLN A 117 5.06 -7.41 -5.84
CA GLN A 117 3.80 -7.56 -6.57
C GLN A 117 3.29 -6.22 -7.08
N ALA A 118 3.33 -5.16 -6.27
CA ALA A 118 2.96 -3.81 -6.70
C ALA A 118 3.87 -3.30 -7.82
N VAL A 119 5.19 -3.50 -7.72
CA VAL A 119 6.15 -3.14 -8.78
C VAL A 119 5.80 -3.84 -10.10
N SER A 120 5.39 -5.10 -10.04
CA SER A 120 4.96 -5.86 -11.21
C SER A 120 3.65 -5.32 -11.82
N ILE A 121 2.61 -5.14 -11.01
CA ILE A 121 1.28 -4.69 -11.46
C ILE A 121 1.34 -3.26 -12.05
N LEU A 122 2.13 -2.39 -11.42
CA LEU A 122 2.32 -1.02 -11.86
C LEU A 122 3.29 -0.89 -13.05
N GLU A 123 3.80 -2.00 -13.58
CA GLU A 123 4.72 -2.03 -14.73
C GLU A 123 6.01 -1.25 -14.47
N MET A 124 6.55 -1.36 -13.26
CA MET A 124 7.74 -0.66 -12.78
C MET A 124 8.98 -1.56 -12.67
N THR A 125 8.89 -2.83 -13.08
CA THR A 125 9.93 -3.86 -12.86
C THR A 125 11.29 -3.50 -13.47
N ASP A 126 11.32 -2.80 -14.59
CA ASP A 126 12.53 -2.33 -15.27
C ASP A 126 12.93 -0.89 -14.89
N LYS A 127 12.08 -0.19 -14.14
CA LYS A 127 12.22 1.22 -13.76
C LYS A 127 12.48 1.42 -12.27
N VAL A 128 12.36 0.37 -11.46
CA VAL A 128 12.57 0.42 -10.02
C VAL A 128 13.51 -0.71 -9.60
N LYS A 129 14.49 -0.36 -8.77
CA LYS A 129 15.30 -1.33 -8.04
C LYS A 129 14.90 -1.32 -6.58
N LEU A 130 14.53 -2.51 -6.08
CA LEU A 130 14.32 -2.76 -4.67
C LEU A 130 15.59 -3.34 -4.08
N VAL A 131 16.12 -2.72 -3.02
CA VAL A 131 17.28 -3.22 -2.28
C VAL A 131 16.90 -3.36 -0.82
N LYS A 132 16.81 -4.60 -0.35
CA LYS A 132 16.50 -4.93 1.05
C LYS A 132 17.79 -5.09 1.87
N THR A 133 17.84 -4.44 3.01
CA THR A 133 18.75 -4.72 4.12
C THR A 133 17.96 -5.36 5.27
N GLU A 134 18.60 -5.65 6.41
CA GLU A 134 17.93 -6.26 7.57
C GLU A 134 16.75 -5.41 8.11
N SER A 135 16.84 -4.08 7.99
CA SER A 135 15.86 -3.14 8.56
C SER A 135 15.43 -2.03 7.59
N THR A 136 15.74 -2.14 6.30
CA THR A 136 15.44 -1.07 5.34
C THR A 136 15.20 -1.59 3.94
N LEU A 137 14.15 -1.07 3.29
CA LEU A 137 13.87 -1.29 1.88
C LEU A 137 14.13 0.01 1.12
N PHE A 138 15.18 0.01 0.29
CA PHE A 138 15.49 1.10 -0.62
C PHE A 138 14.76 0.89 -1.94
N VAL A 139 14.18 1.97 -2.46
CA VAL A 139 13.48 1.99 -3.74
C VAL A 139 14.13 3.07 -4.61
N ASP A 140 14.90 2.63 -5.61
CA ASP A 140 15.59 3.53 -6.54
C ASP A 140 14.85 3.58 -7.86
N TYR A 141 14.48 4.78 -8.30
CA TYR A 141 13.93 5.01 -9.64
C TYR A 141 15.05 5.07 -10.68
N THR A 142 14.93 4.26 -11.73
CA THR A 142 15.92 4.13 -12.81
C THR A 142 15.36 4.47 -14.19
N GLY A 143 14.09 4.91 -14.26
CA GLY A 143 13.42 5.32 -15.50
C GLY A 143 13.39 6.82 -15.73
#